data_AF-A0AAU4KNQ2-F1
#
_entry.id   AF-A0AAU4KNQ2-F1
#
_cell.length_a   1.000
_cell.length_b   1.000
_cell.length_c   1.000
_cell.angle_alpha   90.00
_cell.angle_beta   90.00
_cell.angle_gamma   90.00
#
_symmetry.space_group_name_H-M   'P 1'
#
loop_
_entity.id
_entity.type
_entity.pdbx_description
1 polymer ?
#
loop_
_entity_poly.entity_id
_entity_poly.type
_entity_poly.pdbx_seq_one_letter_code
_entity_poly.pdbx_strand_id
1 'polypeptide(L)'
;MDSTASTSLASLSSLWDEVFGTQPDPDLWVVIATMVAALAAIVPHGVWRVSRNAITIAHEGGHGLVALLTGRSLSGIRLHSDTSGLTVSRGKPTGLGMILTAAAGYTAPPLLGLGGAALLGAGHITLLLWVATALLIAMLVMIRNAYGALTVILTGGTFLLVSWLAGPQVQAAFAYAVVWFLLLGGVRPAFELQAKRTRGGAGDSDADQLSRLTHVPAGLWLFLFHAVSLCSLMGGGRWLLGL
;
A
#
# COMPACT_ATOMS: atom_id res chain seq x y z
N MET A 1 20.38 -37.82 -13.23
CA MET A 1 19.36 -37.08 -12.48
C MET A 1 19.98 -36.05 -11.52
N ASP A 2 21.29 -36.09 -11.26
CA ASP A 2 21.96 -35.18 -10.31
C ASP A 2 22.27 -33.78 -10.89
N SER A 3 22.57 -33.64 -12.18
CA SER A 3 22.91 -32.35 -12.81
C SER A 3 21.74 -31.36 -12.88
N THR A 4 20.51 -31.85 -12.97
CA THR A 4 19.30 -31.01 -12.97
C THR A 4 18.99 -30.49 -11.57
N ALA A 5 19.27 -31.30 -10.54
CA ALA A 5 19.06 -30.91 -9.14
C ALA A 5 20.13 -29.93 -8.65
N SER A 6 21.39 -30.07 -9.09
CA SER A 6 22.44 -29.11 -8.75
C SER A 6 22.23 -27.74 -9.44
N THR A 7 21.79 -27.76 -10.71
CA THR A 7 21.48 -26.53 -11.45
C THR A 7 20.27 -25.80 -10.85
N SER A 8 19.23 -26.54 -10.42
CA SER A 8 18.06 -25.93 -9.77
C SER A 8 18.40 -25.35 -8.40
N LEU A 9 19.18 -26.06 -7.57
CA LEU A 9 19.64 -25.55 -6.28
C LEU A 9 20.50 -24.29 -6.42
N ALA A 10 21.41 -24.26 -7.41
CA ALA A 10 22.22 -23.07 -7.72
C ALA A 10 21.36 -21.88 -8.19
N SER A 11 20.31 -22.14 -8.97
CA SER A 11 19.37 -21.09 -9.41
C SER A 11 18.50 -20.57 -8.25
N LEU A 12 18.14 -21.44 -7.31
CA LEU A 12 17.38 -21.04 -6.13
C LEU A 12 18.23 -20.22 -5.18
N SER A 13 19.51 -20.58 -4.98
CA SER A 13 20.42 -19.77 -4.17
C SER A 13 20.70 -18.41 -4.80
N SER A 14 20.87 -18.33 -6.13
CA SER A 14 21.09 -17.04 -6.79
C SER A 14 19.87 -16.13 -6.70
N LEU A 15 18.65 -16.69 -6.88
CA LEU A 15 17.42 -15.93 -6.70
C LEU A 15 17.22 -15.51 -5.23
N TRP A 16 17.60 -16.37 -4.29
CA TRP A 16 17.55 -16.05 -2.86
C TRP A 16 18.45 -14.87 -2.54
N ASP A 17 19.71 -14.89 -3.00
CA ASP A 17 20.67 -13.81 -2.79
C ASP A 17 20.27 -12.52 -3.51
N GLU A 18 19.61 -12.62 -4.68
CA GLU A 18 19.12 -11.45 -5.41
C GLU A 18 17.90 -10.79 -4.72
N VAL A 19 16.96 -11.60 -4.22
CA VAL A 19 15.73 -11.10 -3.58
C VAL A 19 16.01 -10.58 -2.17
N PHE A 20 16.78 -11.32 -1.37
CA PHE A 20 17.09 -10.95 0.01
C PHE A 20 18.40 -10.16 0.16
N GLY A 21 19.13 -9.96 -0.93
CA GLY A 21 20.33 -9.14 -0.96
C GLY A 21 20.06 -7.69 -0.58
N THR A 22 21.12 -7.02 -0.14
CA THR A 22 21.12 -5.60 0.16
C THR A 22 21.75 -4.81 -0.98
N GLN A 23 21.18 -3.64 -1.26
CA GLN A 23 21.70 -2.68 -2.24
C GLN A 23 22.26 -1.47 -1.49
N PRO A 24 23.28 -0.77 -2.04
CA PRO A 24 23.76 0.46 -1.44
C PRO A 24 22.67 1.53 -1.45
N ASP A 25 22.66 2.38 -0.42
CA ASP A 25 21.73 3.49 -0.35
C ASP A 25 21.94 4.44 -1.53
N PRO A 26 20.85 4.97 -2.13
CA PRO A 26 20.98 5.98 -3.17
C PRO A 26 21.51 7.28 -2.55
N ASP A 27 22.13 8.10 -3.39
CA ASP A 27 22.52 9.45 -2.98
C ASP A 27 21.32 10.24 -2.42
N LEU A 28 21.55 11.07 -1.41
CA LEU A 28 20.51 11.88 -0.76
C LEU A 28 19.69 12.71 -1.76
N TRP A 29 20.30 13.18 -2.86
CA TRP A 29 19.57 13.95 -3.87
C TRP A 29 18.47 13.11 -4.57
N VAL A 30 18.65 11.80 -4.73
CA VAL A 30 17.65 10.89 -5.29
C VAL A 30 16.48 10.75 -4.30
N VAL A 31 16.78 10.60 -3.01
CA VAL A 31 15.77 10.53 -1.94
C VAL A 31 14.92 11.80 -1.93
N ILE A 32 15.55 12.98 -2.03
CA ILE A 32 14.84 14.26 -2.07
C ILE A 32 14.06 14.42 -3.39
N ALA A 33 14.66 14.07 -4.53
CA ALA A 33 14.00 14.18 -5.83
C ALA A 33 12.73 13.31 -5.91
N THR A 34 12.79 12.08 -5.38
CA THR A 34 11.64 11.17 -5.32
C THR A 34 10.57 11.63 -4.33
N MET A 35 10.95 12.24 -3.20
CA MET A 35 10.02 12.94 -2.31
C MET A 35 9.29 14.07 -3.04
N VAL A 36 10.02 14.92 -3.77
CA VAL A 36 9.44 16.02 -4.56
C VAL A 36 8.53 15.48 -5.66
N ALA A 37 8.91 14.40 -6.33
CA ALA A 37 8.07 13.74 -7.33
C ALA A 37 6.77 13.19 -6.72
N ALA A 38 6.83 12.57 -5.53
CA ALA A 38 5.66 12.12 -4.80
C ALA A 38 4.75 13.31 -4.42
N LEU A 39 5.31 14.41 -3.93
CA LEU A 39 4.56 15.64 -3.65
C LEU A 39 3.90 16.21 -4.92
N ALA A 40 4.60 16.21 -6.05
CA ALA A 40 4.04 16.63 -7.33
C ALA A 40 2.89 15.73 -7.81
N ALA A 41 2.90 14.43 -7.44
CA ALA A 41 1.80 13.51 -7.69
C ALA A 41 0.60 13.70 -6.75
N ILE A 42 0.82 14.27 -5.55
CA ILE A 42 -0.17 14.36 -4.48
C ILE A 42 -0.80 15.75 -4.37
N VAL A 43 -0.02 16.83 -4.47
CA VAL A 43 -0.48 18.19 -4.17
C VAL A 43 -1.44 18.73 -5.23
N PRO A 44 -1.13 18.71 -6.54
CA PRO A 44 -2.02 19.25 -7.56
C PRO A 44 -3.29 18.41 -7.68
N HIS A 45 -4.46 19.05 -7.54
CA HIS A 45 -5.75 18.33 -7.52
C HIS A 45 -6.02 17.51 -8.78
N GLY A 46 -5.63 18.01 -9.96
CA GLY A 46 -5.78 17.28 -11.22
C GLY A 46 -4.96 15.99 -11.27
N VAL A 47 -3.71 16.03 -10.79
CA VAL A 47 -2.82 14.87 -10.75
C VAL A 47 -3.29 13.88 -9.67
N TRP A 48 -3.67 14.40 -8.50
CA TRP A 48 -4.18 13.59 -7.39
C TRP A 48 -5.39 12.74 -7.77
N ARG A 49 -6.30 13.27 -8.58
CA ARG A 49 -7.48 12.51 -9.06
C ARG A 49 -7.11 11.21 -9.76
N VAL A 50 -5.95 11.17 -10.42
CA VAL A 50 -5.45 9.98 -11.10
C VAL A 50 -4.57 9.16 -10.16
N SER A 51 -3.59 9.81 -9.51
CA SER A 51 -2.60 9.11 -8.68
C SER A 51 -3.22 8.47 -7.44
N ARG A 52 -4.29 9.04 -6.87
CA ARG A 52 -5.05 8.49 -5.74
C ARG A 52 -5.48 7.04 -5.96
N ASN A 53 -5.70 6.59 -7.19
CA ASN A 53 -6.07 5.21 -7.46
C ASN A 53 -5.09 4.19 -6.83
N ALA A 54 -3.80 4.50 -6.78
CA ALA A 54 -2.81 3.65 -6.10
C ALA A 54 -3.04 3.58 -4.58
N ILE A 55 -3.48 4.68 -3.95
CA ILE A 55 -3.90 4.69 -2.55
C ILE A 55 -5.19 3.88 -2.35
N THR A 56 -6.15 3.96 -3.28
CA THR A 56 -7.36 3.12 -3.25
C THR A 56 -7.01 1.63 -3.37
N ILE A 57 -6.07 1.25 -4.23
CA ILE A 57 -5.56 -0.12 -4.35
C ILE A 57 -5.04 -0.61 -2.99
N ALA A 58 -4.16 0.17 -2.35
CA ALA A 58 -3.62 -0.16 -1.03
C ALA A 58 -4.70 -0.20 0.08
N HIS A 59 -5.68 0.69 0.03
CA HIS A 59 -6.82 0.76 0.97
C HIS A 59 -7.69 -0.50 0.90
N GLU A 60 -8.15 -0.86 -0.30
CA GLU A 60 -8.96 -2.08 -0.52
C GLU A 60 -8.15 -3.35 -0.26
N GLY A 61 -6.89 -3.37 -0.68
CA GLY A 61 -5.96 -4.45 -0.36
C GLY A 61 -5.80 -4.64 1.15
N GLY A 62 -5.76 -3.55 1.92
CA GLY A 62 -5.72 -3.56 3.38
C GLY A 62 -6.93 -4.24 4.01
N HIS A 63 -8.15 -3.85 3.59
CA HIS A 63 -9.37 -4.54 4.00
C HIS A 63 -9.32 -6.04 3.66
N GLY A 64 -8.91 -6.37 2.43
CA GLY A 64 -8.85 -7.74 1.96
C GLY A 64 -7.86 -8.60 2.77
N LEU A 65 -6.65 -8.09 2.99
CA LEU A 65 -5.60 -8.79 3.73
C LEU A 65 -6.00 -9.01 5.19
N VAL A 66 -6.44 -7.96 5.88
CA VAL A 66 -6.83 -8.08 7.30
C VAL A 66 -8.09 -8.94 7.46
N ALA A 67 -9.01 -8.92 6.50
CA ALA A 67 -10.14 -9.85 6.50
C ALA A 67 -9.67 -11.30 6.49
N LEU A 68 -8.74 -11.66 5.59
CA LEU A 68 -8.19 -13.02 5.52
C LEU A 68 -7.43 -13.40 6.81
N LEU A 69 -6.57 -12.51 7.32
CA LEU A 69 -5.80 -12.74 8.54
C LEU A 69 -6.68 -12.89 9.80
N THR A 70 -7.87 -12.29 9.79
CA THR A 70 -8.84 -12.40 10.89
C THR A 70 -9.85 -13.54 10.72
N GLY A 71 -9.61 -14.45 9.76
CA GLY A 71 -10.44 -15.63 9.52
C GLY A 71 -11.73 -15.36 8.76
N ARG A 72 -11.87 -14.19 8.13
CA ARG A 72 -12.97 -13.89 7.19
C ARG A 72 -12.56 -14.38 5.81
N SER A 73 -13.53 -14.73 4.97
CA SER A 73 -13.27 -15.06 3.57
C SER A 73 -13.52 -13.84 2.68
N LEU A 74 -12.62 -13.59 1.74
CA LEU A 74 -12.76 -12.49 0.80
C LEU A 74 -13.52 -12.98 -0.44
N SER A 75 -14.64 -12.33 -0.79
CA SER A 75 -15.46 -12.70 -1.96
C SER A 75 -14.98 -11.99 -3.22
N GLY A 76 -14.54 -10.75 -3.09
CA GLY A 76 -13.93 -9.99 -4.18
C GLY A 76 -13.74 -8.53 -3.85
N ILE A 77 -12.97 -7.88 -4.70
CA ILE A 77 -12.67 -6.44 -4.66
C ILE A 77 -13.13 -5.82 -5.98
N ARG A 78 -13.73 -4.63 -5.91
CA ARG A 78 -14.04 -3.81 -7.09
C ARG A 78 -13.38 -2.45 -6.94
N LEU A 79 -12.75 -1.98 -8.00
CA LEU A 79 -12.16 -0.63 -8.07
C LEU A 79 -12.85 0.15 -9.19
N HIS A 80 -13.14 1.42 -8.98
CA HIS A 80 -13.87 2.24 -9.96
C HIS A 80 -13.05 3.44 -10.41
N SER A 81 -13.40 3.98 -11.57
CA SER A 81 -12.69 5.10 -12.20
C SER A 81 -12.82 6.43 -11.44
N ASP A 82 -13.80 6.54 -10.56
CA ASP A 82 -13.96 7.65 -9.63
C ASP A 82 -13.07 7.51 -8.37
N THR A 83 -12.15 6.54 -8.37
CA THR A 83 -11.25 6.16 -7.27
C THR A 83 -11.95 5.59 -6.04
N SER A 84 -13.24 5.23 -6.14
CA SER A 84 -13.92 4.43 -5.13
C SER A 84 -13.51 2.96 -5.23
N GLY A 85 -13.53 2.28 -4.08
CA GLY A 85 -13.30 0.85 -3.99
C GLY A 85 -14.40 0.19 -3.17
N LEU A 86 -14.54 -1.13 -3.35
CA LEU A 86 -15.42 -1.95 -2.54
C LEU A 86 -14.81 -3.33 -2.34
N THR A 87 -14.46 -3.62 -1.10
CA THR A 87 -14.01 -4.94 -0.65
C THR A 87 -15.16 -5.70 0.02
N VAL A 88 -15.54 -6.83 -0.57
CA VAL A 88 -16.63 -7.67 -0.05
C VAL A 88 -16.04 -8.90 0.65
N SER A 89 -16.20 -8.98 1.97
CA SER A 89 -15.80 -10.13 2.78
C SER A 89 -17.01 -10.81 3.44
N ARG A 90 -16.89 -12.12 3.69
CA ARG A 90 -17.87 -12.97 4.38
C ARG A 90 -17.29 -13.46 5.70
N GLY A 91 -18.12 -13.47 6.73
CA GLY A 91 -17.74 -13.83 8.09
C GLY A 91 -18.74 -13.23 9.08
N LYS A 92 -18.44 -13.30 10.38
CA LYS A 92 -19.27 -12.65 11.40
C LYS A 92 -19.35 -11.14 11.11
N PRO A 93 -20.54 -10.53 11.00
CA PRO A 93 -20.68 -9.11 10.69
C PRO A 93 -20.26 -8.19 11.86
N THR A 94 -19.96 -8.77 13.02
CA THR A 94 -19.54 -8.07 14.24
C THR A 94 -18.31 -8.72 14.87
N GLY A 95 -17.72 -8.06 15.85
CA GLY A 95 -16.57 -8.54 16.61
C GLY A 95 -15.22 -8.13 16.03
N LEU A 96 -14.15 -8.61 16.67
CA LEU A 96 -12.79 -8.12 16.43
C LEU A 96 -12.34 -8.22 14.97
N GLY A 97 -12.66 -9.31 14.27
CA GLY A 97 -12.28 -9.46 12.87
C GLY A 97 -12.91 -8.40 11.95
N MET A 98 -14.17 -8.03 12.17
CA MET A 98 -14.83 -6.95 11.41
C MET A 98 -14.25 -5.58 11.79
N ILE A 99 -13.99 -5.34 13.08
CA ILE A 99 -13.39 -4.10 13.57
C ILE A 99 -12.01 -3.90 12.94
N LEU A 100 -11.13 -4.90 13.01
CA LEU A 100 -9.79 -4.83 12.41
C LEU A 100 -9.86 -4.65 10.89
N THR A 101 -10.77 -5.37 10.22
CA THR A 101 -10.97 -5.22 8.77
C THR A 101 -11.38 -3.79 8.42
N ALA A 102 -12.36 -3.21 9.10
CA ALA A 102 -12.81 -1.85 8.84
C ALA A 102 -11.72 -0.80 9.17
N ALA A 103 -10.94 -1.01 10.23
CA ALA A 103 -9.82 -0.12 10.56
C ALA A 103 -8.67 -0.17 9.53
N ALA A 104 -8.52 -1.30 8.84
CA ALA A 104 -7.39 -1.53 7.95
C ALA A 104 -7.32 -0.56 6.76
N GLY A 105 -8.45 -0.16 6.18
CA GLY A 105 -8.50 0.62 4.94
C GLY A 105 -7.65 1.90 5.00
N TYR A 106 -7.97 2.81 5.92
CA TYR A 106 -7.24 4.08 6.05
C TYR A 106 -5.81 3.90 6.58
N THR A 107 -5.56 2.85 7.35
CA THR A 107 -4.22 2.59 7.91
C THR A 107 -3.27 1.88 6.95
N ALA A 108 -3.79 1.16 5.95
CA ALA A 108 -2.98 0.31 5.09
C ALA A 108 -1.98 1.09 4.21
N PRO A 109 -2.38 2.15 3.46
CA PRO A 109 -1.41 2.92 2.67
C PRO A 109 -0.23 3.48 3.49
N PRO A 110 -0.43 4.21 4.61
CA PRO A 110 0.69 4.72 5.39
C PRO A 110 1.50 3.62 6.10
N LEU A 111 0.89 2.49 6.52
CA LEU A 111 1.64 1.38 7.10
C LEU A 111 2.46 0.62 6.06
N LEU A 112 1.96 0.46 4.83
CA LEU A 112 2.75 -0.08 3.71
C LEU A 112 3.91 0.85 3.37
N GLY A 113 3.70 2.16 3.39
CA GLY A 113 4.78 3.15 3.28
C GLY A 113 5.81 3.00 4.40
N LEU A 114 5.39 2.86 5.65
CA LEU A 114 6.30 2.68 6.78
C LEU A 114 7.11 1.37 6.67
N GLY A 115 6.45 0.25 6.33
CA GLY A 115 7.12 -1.03 6.10
C GLY A 115 8.09 -0.97 4.92
N GLY A 116 7.72 -0.26 3.85
CA GLY A 116 8.60 0.03 2.73
C GLY A 116 9.82 0.85 3.15
N ALA A 117 9.64 1.89 3.95
CA ALA A 117 10.75 2.68 4.48
C ALA A 117 11.69 1.85 5.38
N ALA A 118 11.16 0.90 6.16
CA ALA A 118 11.99 -0.03 6.94
C ALA A 118 12.82 -0.94 6.04
N LEU A 119 12.24 -1.48 4.97
CA LEU A 119 12.97 -2.30 4.00
C LEU A 119 14.04 -1.50 3.25
N LEU A 120 13.71 -0.27 2.83
CA LEU A 120 14.66 0.61 2.16
C LEU A 120 15.81 1.01 3.07
N GLY A 121 15.55 1.37 4.34
CA GLY A 121 16.59 1.67 5.31
C GLY A 121 17.46 0.47 5.70
N ALA A 122 17.01 -0.76 5.40
CA ALA A 122 17.79 -1.98 5.54
C ALA A 122 18.46 -2.42 4.21
N GLY A 123 18.35 -1.62 3.14
CA GLY A 123 18.91 -1.92 1.82
C GLY A 123 18.14 -2.98 1.02
N HIS A 124 16.98 -3.44 1.47
CA HIS A 124 16.19 -4.52 0.86
C HIS A 124 15.22 -4.02 -0.23
N ILE A 125 15.78 -3.38 -1.25
CA ILE A 125 15.01 -2.76 -2.35
C ILE A 125 14.34 -3.83 -3.22
N THR A 126 15.07 -4.86 -3.65
CA THR A 126 14.51 -5.96 -4.44
C THR A 126 13.35 -6.63 -3.71
N LEU A 127 13.55 -6.96 -2.43
CA LEU A 127 12.51 -7.58 -1.60
C LEU A 127 11.24 -6.74 -1.55
N LEU A 128 11.35 -5.42 -1.37
CA LEU A 128 10.20 -4.52 -1.39
C LEU A 128 9.43 -4.63 -2.71
N LEU A 129 10.11 -4.60 -3.85
CA LEU A 129 9.47 -4.69 -5.16
C LEU A 129 8.75 -6.03 -5.36
N TRP A 130 9.36 -7.14 -4.93
CA TRP A 130 8.77 -8.47 -5.02
C TRP A 130 7.59 -8.65 -4.08
N VAL A 131 7.67 -8.18 -2.84
CA VAL A 131 6.55 -8.20 -1.88
C VAL A 131 5.38 -7.39 -2.41
N ALA A 132 5.63 -6.17 -2.92
CA ALA A 132 4.59 -5.34 -3.52
C ALA A 132 3.96 -6.03 -4.75
N THR A 133 4.78 -6.64 -5.61
CA THR A 133 4.31 -7.41 -6.77
C THR A 133 3.43 -8.59 -6.34
N ALA A 134 3.85 -9.35 -5.32
CA ALA A 134 3.08 -10.48 -4.80
C ALA A 134 1.73 -10.02 -4.22
N LEU A 135 1.70 -8.91 -3.48
CA LEU A 135 0.46 -8.32 -2.97
C LEU A 135 -0.47 -7.87 -4.10
N LEU A 136 0.07 -7.27 -5.16
CA LEU A 136 -0.72 -6.86 -6.34
C LEU A 136 -1.24 -8.05 -7.13
N ILE A 137 -0.47 -9.13 -7.28
CA ILE A 137 -0.94 -10.38 -7.90
C ILE A 137 -2.05 -11.01 -7.06
N ALA A 138 -1.88 -11.10 -5.75
CA ALA A 138 -2.90 -11.60 -4.84
C ALA A 138 -4.18 -10.76 -4.95
N MET A 139 -4.04 -9.43 -5.01
CA MET A 139 -5.16 -8.52 -5.22
C MET A 139 -5.83 -8.76 -6.58
N LEU A 140 -5.06 -8.92 -7.66
CA LEU A 140 -5.58 -9.15 -9.02
C LEU A 140 -6.50 -10.37 -9.08
N VAL A 141 -6.14 -11.47 -8.41
CA VAL A 141 -6.98 -12.68 -8.31
C VAL A 141 -8.35 -12.38 -7.67
N MET A 142 -8.39 -11.40 -6.76
CA MET A 142 -9.58 -11.00 -6.03
C MET A 142 -10.40 -9.91 -6.75
N ILE A 143 -9.85 -9.26 -7.78
CA ILE A 143 -10.56 -8.23 -8.52
C ILE A 143 -11.69 -8.85 -9.34
N ARG A 144 -12.89 -8.23 -9.25
CA ARG A 144 -14.11 -8.69 -9.92
C ARG A 144 -14.65 -7.73 -10.97
N ASN A 145 -13.86 -6.76 -11.44
CA ASN A 145 -14.29 -5.81 -12.48
C ASN A 145 -13.12 -5.37 -13.39
N ALA A 146 -13.45 -5.00 -14.64
CA ALA A 146 -12.45 -4.76 -15.68
C ALA A 146 -11.53 -3.57 -15.39
N TYR A 147 -12.07 -2.47 -14.87
CA TYR A 147 -11.28 -1.30 -14.49
C TYR A 147 -10.27 -1.63 -13.39
N GLY A 148 -10.69 -2.37 -12.37
CA GLY A 148 -9.78 -2.84 -11.32
C GLY A 148 -8.68 -3.73 -11.89
N ALA A 149 -9.03 -4.64 -12.82
CA ALA A 149 -8.06 -5.54 -13.41
C ALA A 149 -7.01 -4.74 -14.21
N LEU A 150 -7.45 -3.80 -15.04
CA LEU A 150 -6.57 -2.93 -15.80
C LEU A 150 -5.62 -2.14 -14.89
N THR A 151 -6.16 -1.49 -13.86
CA THR A 151 -5.34 -0.65 -12.95
C THR A 151 -4.33 -1.47 -12.15
N VAL A 152 -4.71 -2.64 -11.64
CA VAL A 152 -3.81 -3.54 -10.92
C VAL A 152 -2.78 -4.18 -11.87
N ILE A 153 -3.15 -4.53 -13.11
CA ILE A 153 -2.21 -5.04 -14.12
C ILE A 153 -1.18 -3.97 -14.50
N LEU A 154 -1.60 -2.73 -14.74
CA LEU A 154 -0.67 -1.64 -15.07
C LEU A 154 0.28 -1.34 -13.90
N THR A 155 -0.25 -1.31 -12.68
CA THR A 155 0.56 -1.09 -11.47
C THR A 155 1.52 -2.25 -11.24
N GLY A 156 1.01 -3.49 -11.13
CA GLY A 156 1.84 -4.68 -10.90
C GLY A 156 2.82 -4.97 -12.03
N GLY A 157 2.42 -4.72 -13.28
CA GLY A 157 3.30 -4.78 -14.44
C GLY A 157 4.44 -3.78 -14.35
N THR A 158 4.20 -2.56 -13.87
CA THR A 158 5.27 -1.57 -13.65
C THR A 158 6.25 -2.05 -12.58
N PHE A 159 5.77 -2.58 -11.45
CA PHE A 159 6.64 -3.15 -10.41
C PHE A 159 7.48 -4.32 -10.95
N LEU A 160 6.85 -5.25 -11.68
CA LEU A 160 7.52 -6.41 -12.24
C LEU A 160 8.56 -6.02 -13.30
N LEU A 161 8.22 -5.08 -14.19
CA LEU A 161 9.13 -4.58 -15.22
C LEU A 161 10.32 -3.83 -14.60
N VAL A 162 10.09 -2.98 -13.60
CA VAL A 162 11.19 -2.29 -12.89
C VAL A 162 12.07 -3.30 -12.16
N SER A 163 11.47 -4.28 -11.48
CA SER A 163 12.22 -5.30 -10.74
C SER A 163 13.07 -6.19 -11.64
N TRP A 164 12.63 -6.48 -12.88
CA TRP A 164 13.33 -7.41 -13.77
C TRP A 164 14.27 -6.69 -14.75
N LEU A 165 13.85 -5.56 -15.31
CA LEU A 165 14.56 -4.92 -16.43
C LEU A 165 15.43 -3.74 -16.00
N ALA A 166 15.18 -3.15 -14.84
CA ALA A 166 15.87 -1.94 -14.42
C ALA A 166 17.13 -2.25 -13.60
N GLY A 167 18.17 -1.42 -13.76
CA GLY A 167 19.36 -1.47 -12.91
C GLY A 167 19.11 -0.94 -11.49
N PRO A 168 20.06 -1.16 -10.56
CA PRO A 168 19.88 -0.86 -9.13
C PRO A 168 19.46 0.59 -8.84
N GLN A 169 20.02 1.56 -9.56
CA GLN A 169 19.71 2.98 -9.35
C GLN A 169 18.25 3.31 -9.68
N VAL A 170 17.71 2.71 -10.75
CA VAL A 170 16.33 2.92 -11.17
C VAL A 170 15.36 2.18 -10.24
N GLN A 171 15.72 0.96 -9.81
CA GLN A 171 14.96 0.23 -8.78
C GLN A 171 14.87 1.04 -7.49
N ALA A 172 15.99 1.59 -7.03
CA ALA A 172 16.04 2.44 -5.84
C ALA A 172 15.18 3.69 -6.00
N ALA A 173 15.36 4.47 -7.08
CA ALA A 173 14.57 5.66 -7.32
C ALA A 173 13.05 5.37 -7.38
N PHE A 174 12.67 4.28 -8.06
CA PHE A 174 11.28 3.86 -8.13
C PHE A 174 10.72 3.45 -6.76
N ALA A 175 11.46 2.63 -6.01
CA ALA A 175 11.03 2.16 -4.69
C ALA A 175 10.89 3.34 -3.70
N TYR A 176 11.85 4.27 -3.67
CA TYR A 176 11.77 5.48 -2.86
C TYR A 176 10.57 6.36 -3.26
N ALA A 177 10.31 6.54 -4.56
CA ALA A 177 9.15 7.29 -5.02
C ALA A 177 7.82 6.67 -4.59
N VAL A 178 7.70 5.34 -4.70
CA VAL A 178 6.53 4.58 -4.22
C VAL A 178 6.35 4.74 -2.72
N VAL A 179 7.42 4.57 -1.93
CA VAL A 179 7.35 4.66 -0.47
C VAL A 179 6.99 6.07 -0.03
N TRP A 180 7.62 7.11 -0.59
CA TRP A 180 7.23 8.49 -0.34
C TRP A 180 5.77 8.75 -0.70
N PHE A 181 5.32 8.23 -1.84
CA PHE A 181 3.93 8.37 -2.29
C PHE A 181 2.94 7.70 -1.32
N LEU A 182 3.24 6.51 -0.80
CA LEU A 182 2.40 5.83 0.17
C LEU A 182 2.36 6.55 1.52
N LEU A 183 3.52 7.03 2.01
CA LEU A 183 3.63 7.77 3.25
C LEU A 183 2.88 9.12 3.19
N LEU A 184 3.15 9.94 2.17
CA LEU A 184 2.54 11.26 2.00
C LEU A 184 1.09 11.16 1.54
N GLY A 185 0.83 10.30 0.56
CA GLY A 185 -0.49 10.10 -0.04
C GLY A 185 -1.46 9.40 0.91
N GLY A 186 -0.96 8.57 1.83
CA GLY A 186 -1.76 7.94 2.88
C GLY A 186 -2.35 8.90 3.91
N VAL A 187 -1.77 10.10 4.06
CA VAL A 187 -2.28 11.14 4.98
C VAL A 187 -3.57 11.77 4.46
N ARG A 188 -3.62 12.07 3.16
CA ARG A 188 -4.68 12.90 2.55
C ARG A 188 -6.10 12.30 2.65
N PRO A 189 -6.35 10.98 2.46
CA PRO A 189 -7.69 10.41 2.54
C PRO A 189 -8.40 10.64 3.88
N ALA A 190 -7.69 10.61 5.01
CA ALA A 190 -8.30 10.82 6.33
C ALA A 190 -8.86 12.25 6.47
N PHE A 191 -8.11 13.25 5.99
CA PHE A 191 -8.56 14.64 5.93
C PHE A 191 -9.71 14.84 4.94
N GLU A 192 -9.67 14.17 3.79
CA GLU A 192 -10.76 14.22 2.81
C GLU A 192 -12.06 13.61 3.36
N LEU A 193 -11.96 12.51 4.12
CA LEU A 193 -13.10 11.93 4.83
C LEU A 193 -13.65 12.92 5.85
N GLN A 194 -12.79 13.52 6.67
CA GLN A 194 -13.20 14.54 7.65
C GLN A 194 -13.94 15.70 6.98
N ALA A 195 -13.41 16.25 5.88
CA ALA A 195 -14.03 17.34 5.14
C ALA A 195 -15.37 16.95 4.48
N LYS A 196 -15.54 15.69 4.06
CA LYS A 196 -16.82 15.17 3.56
C LYS A 196 -17.86 15.04 4.67
N ARG A 197 -17.45 14.60 5.86
CA ARG A 197 -18.33 14.45 7.02
C ARG A 197 -18.84 15.79 7.56
N THR A 198 -17.99 16.82 7.62
CA THR A 198 -18.44 18.15 8.05
C THR A 198 -19.50 18.77 7.13
N ARG A 199 -19.59 18.28 5.88
CA ARG A 199 -20.61 18.67 4.90
C ARG A 199 -21.84 17.74 4.92
N GLY A 200 -21.99 16.88 5.92
CA GLY A 200 -23.11 15.95 6.06
C GLY A 200 -23.04 14.70 5.18
N GLY A 201 -21.89 14.42 4.54
CA GLY A 201 -21.71 13.23 3.69
C GLY A 201 -21.03 12.05 4.41
N ALA A 202 -20.88 10.95 3.66
CA ALA A 202 -20.05 9.78 4.00
C ALA A 202 -20.50 8.89 5.19
N GLY A 203 -21.80 8.79 5.48
CA GLY A 203 -22.35 8.00 6.61
C GLY A 203 -22.09 6.49 6.61
N ASP A 204 -21.51 5.94 5.54
CA ASP A 204 -21.10 4.54 5.41
C ASP A 204 -19.58 4.35 5.32
N SER A 205 -18.81 5.38 5.71
CA SER A 205 -17.36 5.28 5.82
C SER A 205 -16.91 4.25 6.85
N ASP A 206 -15.66 3.79 6.75
CA ASP A 206 -15.05 2.89 7.74
C ASP A 206 -15.17 3.42 9.17
N ALA A 207 -14.99 4.74 9.36
CA ALA A 207 -15.12 5.37 10.66
C ALA A 207 -16.55 5.26 11.23
N ASP A 208 -17.58 5.32 10.39
CA ASP A 208 -18.96 5.12 10.81
C ASP A 208 -19.27 3.65 11.07
N GLN A 209 -18.75 2.75 10.22
CA GLN A 209 -18.90 1.31 10.44
C GLN A 209 -18.25 0.92 11.78
N LEU A 210 -17.03 1.39 12.04
CA LEU A 210 -16.33 1.19 13.31
C LEU A 210 -17.11 1.79 14.47
N SER A 211 -17.68 2.98 14.30
CA SER A 211 -18.49 3.61 15.34
C SER A 211 -19.72 2.77 15.70
N ARG A 212 -20.44 2.25 14.70
CA ARG A 212 -21.57 1.34 14.90
C ARG A 212 -21.16 0.01 15.54
N LEU A 213 -20.00 -0.53 15.17
CA LEU A 213 -19.52 -1.81 15.67
C LEU A 213 -18.98 -1.75 17.11
N THR A 214 -18.39 -0.62 17.50
CA THR A 214 -17.66 -0.48 18.77
C THR A 214 -18.36 0.44 19.77
N HIS A 215 -19.40 1.15 19.37
CA HIS A 215 -20.05 2.22 20.14
C HIS A 215 -19.11 3.39 20.51
N VAL A 216 -17.92 3.44 19.90
CA VAL A 216 -16.97 4.54 20.04
C VAL A 216 -17.31 5.62 19.01
N PRO A 217 -17.23 6.93 19.33
CA PRO A 217 -17.50 7.99 18.36
C PRO A 217 -16.60 7.89 17.12
N ALA A 218 -17.16 8.07 15.93
CA ALA A 218 -16.42 8.07 14.66
C ALA A 218 -15.23 9.06 14.65
N GLY A 219 -15.32 10.15 15.42
CA GLY A 219 -14.23 11.11 15.60
C GLY A 219 -12.96 10.50 16.20
N LEU A 220 -13.07 9.52 17.11
CA LEU A 220 -11.90 8.86 17.69
C LEU A 220 -11.23 7.92 16.69
N TRP A 221 -12.01 7.25 15.84
CA TRP A 221 -11.49 6.45 14.73
C TRP A 221 -10.80 7.30 13.67
N LEU A 222 -11.37 8.47 13.34
CA LEU A 222 -10.69 9.46 12.49
C LEU A 222 -9.38 9.91 13.12
N PHE A 223 -9.35 10.20 14.42
CA PHE A 223 -8.11 10.56 15.12
C PHE A 223 -7.08 9.44 15.01
N LEU A 224 -7.46 8.18 15.19
CA LEU A 224 -6.57 7.04 15.00
C LEU A 224 -5.99 6.99 13.58
N PHE A 225 -6.81 7.19 12.54
CA PHE A 225 -6.34 7.20 11.16
C PHE A 225 -5.32 8.32 10.91
N HIS A 226 -5.57 9.52 11.43
CA HIS A 226 -4.61 10.62 11.36
C HIS A 226 -3.33 10.27 12.12
N ALA A 227 -3.42 9.78 13.35
CA ALA A 227 -2.27 9.40 14.16
C ALA A 227 -1.40 8.35 13.47
N VAL A 228 -1.99 7.28 12.94
CA VAL A 228 -1.26 6.24 12.19
C VAL A 228 -0.59 6.85 10.96
N SER A 229 -1.31 7.64 10.16
CA SER A 229 -0.74 8.23 8.94
C SER A 229 0.42 9.20 9.22
N LEU A 230 0.29 10.06 10.23
CA LEU A 230 1.31 11.04 10.59
C LEU A 230 2.52 10.38 11.28
N CYS A 231 2.30 9.42 12.19
CA CYS A 231 3.38 8.66 12.81
C CYS A 231 4.15 7.84 11.76
N SER A 232 3.46 7.20 10.81
CA SER A 232 4.10 6.50 9.70
C SER A 232 4.93 7.45 8.83
N LEU A 233 4.38 8.62 8.47
CA LEU A 233 5.11 9.62 7.69
C LEU A 233 6.35 10.13 8.43
N MET A 234 6.22 10.43 9.72
CA MET A 234 7.34 10.92 10.54
C MET A 234 8.42 9.84 10.71
N GLY A 235 8.03 8.62 11.09
CA GLY A 235 8.97 7.51 11.28
C GLY A 235 9.64 7.09 9.98
N GLY A 236 8.84 6.83 8.95
CA GLY A 236 9.33 6.45 7.62
C GLY A 236 10.16 7.56 6.98
N GLY A 237 9.72 8.81 7.07
CA GLY A 237 10.48 9.94 6.55
C GLY A 237 11.84 10.13 7.23
N ARG A 238 11.93 9.89 8.55
CA ARG A 238 13.22 9.91 9.27
C ARG A 238 14.15 8.80 8.79
N TRP A 239 13.64 7.58 8.60
CA TRP A 239 14.44 6.47 8.08
C TRP A 239 14.95 6.74 6.66
N LEU A 240 14.10 7.24 5.76
CA LEU A 240 14.51 7.55 4.38
C LEU A 240 15.53 8.69 4.31
N LEU A 241 15.45 9.67 5.22
CA LEU A 241 16.34 10.83 5.24
C LEU A 241 17.60 10.61 6.11
N GLY A 242 17.73 9.48 6.80
CA GLY A 242 18.85 9.19 7.70
C GLY A 242 18.90 10.10 8.95
N LEU A 243 17.74 10.49 9.50
CA LEU A 243 17.59 11.46 10.61
C LEU A 243 17.35 10.85 11.99
#